data_AF-A0AB32TLR2-F1
#
_entry.id   AF-A0AB32TLR2-F1
#
_cell.length_a   1.000
_cell.length_b   1.000
_cell.length_c   1.000
_cell.angle_alpha   90.00
_cell.angle_beta   90.00
_cell.angle_gamma   90.00
#
_symmetry.space_group_name_H-M   'P 1'
#
loop_
_entity.id
_entity.type
_entity.pdbx_description
1 polymer ?
#
loop_
_entity_poly.entity_id
_entity_poly.type
_entity_poly.pdbx_seq_one_letter_code
_entity_poly.pdbx_strand_id
1 'polypeptide(L)'
;MEAFYASLILFLGRAWDAVTDPLVGYAVSKSGRTRIGKLMPWIVFTMPLGVLSYIMLWYTPQDTMSPAFSFSWYFIWCCVFDTFISCHHVPYSSLNMFLGGDEKDRDSATAYRMGVEVFATLAASAIQGQIVGVHHAKRTHTCSLQNNTEELSGNYTDKLTDISEIALQNTPPGFRKKL
;
A
#
# COMPACT_ATOMS: atom_id res chain seq x y z
N MET A 1 -5.57 0.00 12.05
CA MET A 1 -4.99 -1.32 11.81
C MET A 1 -3.69 -1.38 12.57
N GLU A 2 -3.53 -2.36 13.46
CA GLU A 2 -2.32 -2.53 14.25
C GLU A 2 -1.09 -2.66 13.34
N ALA A 3 0.04 -2.07 13.73
CA ALA A 3 1.31 -2.17 12.99
C ALA A 3 1.70 -3.63 12.70
N PHE A 4 1.25 -4.57 13.54
CA PHE A 4 1.40 -6.00 13.33
C PHE A 4 0.82 -6.51 12.01
N TYR A 5 -0.39 -6.09 11.63
CA TYR A 5 -1.02 -6.54 10.38
C TYR A 5 -0.26 -6.02 9.15
N ALA A 6 0.21 -4.78 9.19
CA ALA A 6 1.01 -4.21 8.11
C ALA A 6 2.32 -5.00 7.92
N SER A 7 3.02 -5.31 9.02
CA SER A 7 4.23 -6.12 8.99
C SER A 7 3.97 -7.54 8.46
N LEU A 8 2.84 -8.15 8.86
CA LEU A 8 2.46 -9.48 8.39
C LEU A 8 2.17 -9.50 6.89
N ILE A 9 1.50 -8.48 6.34
CA ILE A 9 1.26 -8.35 4.89
C ILE A 9 2.59 -8.28 4.14
N LEU A 10 3.51 -7.43 4.60
CA LEU A 10 4.81 -7.27 3.96
C LEU A 10 5.62 -8.57 4.00
N PHE A 11 5.59 -9.29 5.13
CA PHE A 11 6.26 -10.58 5.26
C PHE A 11 5.65 -11.65 4.35
N LEU A 12 4.32 -11.76 4.34
CA LEU A 12 3.62 -12.71 3.48
C LEU A 12 3.80 -12.37 1.99
N GLY A 13 3.86 -11.09 1.62
CA GLY A 13 4.17 -10.66 0.26
C GLY A 13 5.56 -11.13 -0.18
N ARG A 14 6.58 -10.99 0.68
CA ARG A 14 7.93 -11.52 0.41
C ARG A 14 7.98 -13.04 0.35
N ALA A 15 7.24 -13.73 1.21
CA ALA A 15 7.13 -15.18 1.16
C ALA A 15 6.44 -15.65 -0.13
N TRP A 16 5.45 -14.89 -0.60
CA TRP A 16 4.76 -15.15 -1.85
C TRP A 16 5.64 -14.91 -3.07
N ASP A 17 6.40 -13.82 -3.12
CA ASP A 17 7.41 -13.55 -4.17
C ASP A 17 8.34 -14.75 -4.35
N ALA A 18 8.85 -15.30 -3.24
CA ALA A 18 9.74 -16.46 -3.28
C ALA A 18 9.09 -17.72 -3.89
N VAL A 19 7.76 -17.85 -3.82
CA VAL A 19 7.01 -18.97 -4.41
C VAL A 19 6.62 -18.67 -5.86
N THR A 20 6.28 -17.42 -6.15
CA THR A 20 5.84 -17.01 -7.50
C THR A 20 6.96 -16.96 -8.50
N ASP A 21 8.19 -16.62 -8.09
CA ASP A 21 9.36 -16.63 -8.96
C ASP A 21 9.58 -18.02 -9.64
N PRO A 22 9.63 -19.15 -8.90
CA PRO A 22 9.65 -20.48 -9.50
C PRO A 22 8.42 -20.80 -10.35
N LEU A 23 7.23 -20.38 -9.92
CA LEU A 23 5.98 -20.69 -10.61
C LEU A 23 5.92 -20.02 -11.99
N VAL A 24 6.30 -18.74 -12.04
CA VAL A 24 6.43 -17.94 -13.25
C VAL A 24 7.51 -18.52 -14.15
N GLY A 25 8.68 -18.86 -13.60
CA GLY A 25 9.76 -19.51 -14.32
C GLY A 25 9.31 -20.82 -14.97
N TYR A 26 8.56 -21.65 -14.24
CA TYR A 26 7.99 -22.89 -14.75
C TYR A 26 6.94 -22.64 -15.84
N ALA A 27 6.04 -21.67 -15.64
CA ALA A 27 5.00 -21.34 -16.60
C ALA A 27 5.58 -20.82 -17.92
N VAL A 28 6.59 -19.96 -17.87
CA VAL A 28 7.34 -19.47 -19.05
C VAL A 28 8.13 -20.61 -19.71
N SER A 29 8.75 -21.49 -18.92
CA SER A 29 9.48 -22.64 -19.44
C SER A 29 8.57 -23.58 -20.23
N LYS A 30 7.41 -23.92 -19.66
CA LYS A 30 6.42 -24.85 -20.21
C LYS A 30 5.61 -24.26 -21.38
N SER A 31 5.60 -22.94 -21.54
CA SER A 31 4.89 -22.31 -22.64
C SER A 31 5.49 -22.70 -23.99
N GLY A 32 4.63 -23.23 -24.86
CA GLY A 32 5.01 -23.70 -26.19
C GLY A 32 5.35 -22.53 -27.13
N ARG A 33 6.27 -22.76 -28.08
CA ARG A 33 6.64 -21.77 -29.09
C ARG A 33 5.43 -21.48 -29.99
N THR A 34 4.78 -20.34 -29.79
CA THR A 34 3.71 -19.90 -30.69
C THR A 34 4.28 -19.26 -31.95
N ARG A 35 3.43 -19.04 -32.97
CA ARG A 35 3.80 -18.45 -34.27
C ARG A 35 4.41 -17.05 -34.18
N ILE A 36 4.20 -16.36 -33.06
CA ILE A 36 4.65 -14.98 -32.78
C ILE A 36 5.80 -14.99 -31.73
N GLY A 37 6.33 -16.17 -31.40
CA GLY A 37 7.38 -16.37 -30.39
C GLY A 37 6.87 -17.01 -29.10
N LYS A 38 7.79 -17.49 -28.26
CA LYS A 38 7.46 -18.16 -26.98
C LYS A 38 7.03 -17.16 -25.88
N LEU A 39 7.52 -15.93 -25.98
CA LEU A 39 7.49 -14.93 -24.90
C LEU A 39 6.47 -13.80 -25.15
N MET A 40 6.22 -13.47 -26.41
CA MET A 40 5.36 -12.35 -26.81
C MET A 40 3.86 -12.52 -26.44
N PRO A 41 3.24 -13.72 -26.55
CA PRO A 41 1.86 -13.91 -26.12
C PRO A 41 1.68 -13.75 -24.61
N TRP A 42 2.69 -14.14 -23.83
CA TRP A 42 2.68 -13.99 -22.38
C TRP A 42 2.66 -12.52 -21.98
N ILE A 43 3.49 -11.69 -22.60
CA ILE A 43 3.45 -10.24 -22.41
C ILE A 43 2.05 -9.70 -22.70
N VAL A 44 1.48 -10.02 -23.87
CA VAL A 44 0.18 -9.49 -24.30
C VAL A 44 -0.97 -9.95 -23.40
N PHE A 45 -0.94 -11.18 -22.87
CA PHE A 45 -1.98 -11.66 -21.95
C PHE A 45 -1.81 -11.13 -20.52
N THR A 46 -0.57 -11.02 -20.05
CA THR A 46 -0.28 -10.59 -18.67
C THR A 46 -0.46 -9.09 -18.49
N MET A 47 -0.27 -8.26 -19.52
CA MET A 47 -0.51 -6.81 -19.46
C MET A 47 -1.95 -6.43 -19.05
N PRO A 48 -3.01 -6.84 -19.78
CA PRO A 48 -4.37 -6.50 -19.41
C PRO A 48 -4.79 -7.13 -18.09
N LEU A 49 -4.30 -8.34 -17.77
CA LEU A 49 -4.55 -8.98 -16.48
C LEU A 49 -3.85 -8.27 -15.31
N GLY A 50 -2.63 -7.75 -15.52
CA GLY A 50 -1.90 -6.91 -14.58
C GLY A 50 -2.60 -5.57 -14.34
N VAL A 51 -3.05 -4.92 -15.40
CA VAL A 51 -3.85 -3.69 -15.29
C VAL A 51 -5.17 -3.95 -14.56
N LEU A 52 -5.86 -5.05 -14.88
CA LEU A 52 -7.12 -5.41 -14.22
C LEU A 52 -6.92 -5.70 -12.73
N SER A 53 -5.86 -6.43 -12.36
CA SER A 53 -5.52 -6.70 -10.96
C SER A 53 -5.12 -5.43 -10.22
N TYR A 54 -4.41 -4.50 -10.87
CA TYR A 54 -4.11 -3.19 -10.28
C TYR A 54 -5.38 -2.35 -10.01
N ILE A 55 -6.32 -2.34 -10.97
CA ILE A 55 -7.61 -1.68 -10.79
C ILE A 55 -8.39 -2.32 -9.63
N MET A 56 -8.39 -3.65 -9.52
CA MET A 56 -9.02 -4.38 -8.42
C MET A 56 -8.34 -4.14 -7.07
N LEU A 57 -7.03 -3.94 -7.05
CA LEU A 57 -6.28 -3.58 -5.84
C LEU A 57 -6.71 -2.20 -5.32
N TRP A 58 -6.96 -1.25 -6.21
CA TRP A 58 -7.50 0.06 -5.84
C TRP A 58 -9.00 0.05 -5.56
N TYR A 59 -9.71 -1.00 -5.96
CA TYR A 59 -11.13 -1.15 -5.67
C TYR A 59 -11.31 -1.63 -4.22
N THR A 60 -11.41 -0.68 -3.28
CA THR A 60 -11.67 -0.97 -1.88
C THR A 60 -13.08 -1.52 -1.70
N PRO A 61 -13.28 -2.78 -1.26
CA PRO A 61 -14.58 -3.24 -0.83
C PRO A 61 -15.01 -2.37 0.36
N GLN A 62 -16.20 -1.79 0.23
CA GLN A 62 -16.80 -0.79 1.12
C GLN A 62 -16.57 -1.14 2.61
N ASP A 63 -16.33 -0.11 3.44
CA ASP A 63 -15.96 -0.16 4.88
C ASP A 63 -16.86 -1.03 5.79
N THR A 64 -17.90 -1.64 5.24
CA THR A 64 -18.83 -2.57 5.86
C THR A 64 -18.33 -4.00 6.01
N MET A 65 -17.19 -4.40 5.43
CA MET A 65 -16.68 -5.78 5.54
C MET A 65 -15.64 -5.94 6.66
N SER A 66 -15.63 -7.13 7.28
CA SER A 66 -14.72 -7.49 8.38
C SER A 66 -13.25 -7.22 8.00
N PRO A 67 -12.41 -6.66 8.90
CA PRO A 67 -11.01 -6.34 8.62
C PRO A 67 -10.21 -7.50 8.04
N ALA A 68 -10.52 -8.74 8.47
CA ALA A 68 -9.88 -9.95 7.97
C ALA A 68 -10.21 -10.25 6.50
N PHE A 69 -11.44 -9.96 6.05
CA PHE A 69 -11.84 -10.18 4.67
C PHE A 69 -11.14 -9.19 3.74
N SER A 70 -11.13 -7.91 4.12
CA SER A 70 -10.39 -6.89 3.38
C SER A 70 -8.91 -7.23 3.29
N PHE A 71 -8.29 -7.69 4.38
CA PHE A 71 -6.91 -8.18 4.37
C PHE A 71 -6.69 -9.30 3.35
N SER A 72 -7.48 -10.37 3.39
CA SER A 72 -7.32 -11.50 2.47
C SER A 72 -7.56 -11.09 1.02
N TRP A 73 -8.50 -10.18 0.77
CA TRP A 73 -8.74 -9.62 -0.56
C TRP A 73 -7.50 -8.89 -1.10
N TYR A 74 -6.96 -7.94 -0.34
CA TYR A 74 -5.74 -7.22 -0.73
C TYR A 74 -4.56 -8.17 -0.90
N PHE A 75 -4.39 -9.14 0.00
CA PHE A 75 -3.31 -10.12 -0.09
C PHE A 75 -3.38 -10.92 -1.40
N ILE A 76 -4.54 -11.47 -1.74
CA ILE A 76 -4.72 -12.25 -2.97
C ILE A 76 -4.46 -11.39 -4.21
N TRP A 77 -5.02 -10.17 -4.28
CA TRP A 77 -4.83 -9.31 -5.44
C TRP A 77 -3.41 -8.76 -5.57
N CYS A 78 -2.74 -8.49 -4.45
CA CYS A 78 -1.32 -8.11 -4.45
C CYS A 78 -0.47 -9.27 -4.97
N CYS A 79 -0.67 -10.48 -4.44
CA CYS A 79 -0.02 -11.70 -4.89
C CYS A 79 -0.22 -11.96 -6.40
N VAL A 80 -1.43 -11.79 -6.89
CA VAL A 80 -1.77 -11.95 -8.31
C VAL A 80 -1.09 -10.88 -9.16
N PHE A 81 -1.11 -9.62 -8.72
CA PHE A 81 -0.45 -8.50 -9.40
C PHE A 81 1.06 -8.71 -9.49
N ASP A 82 1.72 -9.08 -8.39
CA ASP A 82 3.15 -9.37 -8.34
C ASP A 82 3.52 -10.52 -9.29
N THR A 83 2.70 -11.59 -9.32
CA THR A 83 2.88 -12.70 -10.28
C THR A 83 2.86 -12.21 -11.72
N PHE A 84 1.90 -11.35 -12.08
CA PHE A 84 1.75 -10.84 -13.43
C PHE A 84 2.87 -9.88 -13.84
N ILE A 85 3.30 -9.00 -12.94
CA ILE A 85 4.47 -8.13 -13.12
C ILE A 85 5.73 -8.98 -13.37
N SER A 86 5.98 -9.96 -12.51
CA SER A 86 7.17 -10.83 -12.62
C SER A 86 7.15 -11.58 -13.95
N CYS A 87 5.96 -12.06 -14.34
CA CYS A 87 5.78 -12.74 -15.61
C CYS A 87 5.89 -11.84 -16.84
N HIS A 88 5.72 -10.54 -16.70
CA HIS A 88 6.02 -9.56 -17.75
C HIS A 88 7.53 -9.28 -17.85
N HIS A 89 8.20 -9.23 -16.69
CA HIS A 89 9.61 -8.87 -16.59
C HIS A 89 10.55 -9.94 -17.19
N VAL A 90 10.27 -11.23 -16.96
CA VAL A 90 11.05 -12.36 -17.49
C VAL A 90 11.14 -12.36 -19.03
N PRO A 91 10.02 -12.31 -19.79
CA PRO A 91 10.04 -12.25 -21.24
C PRO A 91 10.62 -10.94 -21.77
N TYR A 92 10.43 -9.82 -21.08
CA TYR A 92 11.02 -8.54 -21.47
C TYR A 92 12.56 -8.59 -21.41
N SER A 93 13.10 -9.12 -20.31
CA SER A 93 14.55 -9.28 -20.12
C SER A 93 15.16 -10.25 -21.14
N SER A 94 14.47 -11.35 -21.44
CA SER A 94 14.94 -12.31 -22.44
C SER A 94 14.76 -11.82 -23.89
N LEU A 95 13.80 -10.94 -24.18
CA LEU A 95 13.65 -10.34 -25.51
C LEU A 95 14.82 -9.41 -25.84
N ASN A 96 15.30 -8.63 -24.87
CA ASN A 96 16.53 -7.83 -25.01
C ASN A 96 17.75 -8.68 -25.38
N MET A 97 17.78 -9.92 -24.90
CA MET A 97 18.86 -10.88 -25.17
C MET A 97 18.77 -11.48 -26.58
N PHE A 98 17.59 -11.51 -27.19
CA PHE A 98 17.36 -11.99 -28.57
C PHE A 98 17.44 -10.89 -29.63
N LEU A 99 17.38 -9.61 -29.23
CA LEU A 99 17.65 -8.50 -30.13
C LEU A 99 19.14 -8.59 -30.52
N GLY A 100 19.39 -9.15 -31.71
CA GLY A 100 20.74 -9.51 -32.17
C GLY A 100 21.70 -8.32 -32.12
N GLY A 101 22.91 -8.59 -31.65
CA GLY A 101 24.02 -7.66 -31.50
C GLY A 101 25.20 -8.37 -30.84
N ASP A 102 26.41 -7.85 -31.01
CA ASP A 102 27.60 -8.37 -30.34
C ASP A 102 27.39 -8.39 -28.82
N GLU A 103 28.12 -9.25 -28.12
CA GLU A 103 28.02 -9.42 -26.65
C GLU A 103 28.13 -8.07 -25.91
N LYS A 104 28.92 -7.16 -26.48
CA LYS A 104 29.13 -5.79 -26.01
C LYS A 104 27.90 -4.88 -26.14
N ASP A 105 27.11 -5.03 -27.21
CA ASP A 105 25.86 -4.27 -27.38
C ASP A 105 24.79 -4.73 -26.39
N ARG A 106 24.75 -6.03 -26.09
CA ARG A 106 23.80 -6.62 -25.13
C ARG A 106 24.09 -6.21 -23.70
N ASP A 107 25.38 -6.16 -23.33
CA ASP A 107 25.80 -5.61 -22.03
C ASP A 107 25.44 -4.12 -21.93
N SER A 108 25.66 -3.36 -22.99
CA SER A 108 25.33 -1.93 -23.02
C SER A 108 23.83 -1.67 -22.91
N ALA A 109 23.00 -2.45 -23.60
CA ALA A 109 21.54 -2.38 -23.51
C ALA A 109 21.03 -2.74 -22.10
N THR A 110 21.63 -3.76 -21.48
CA THR A 110 21.30 -4.16 -20.10
C THR A 110 21.72 -3.08 -19.10
N ALA A 111 22.88 -2.48 -19.29
CA ALA A 111 23.36 -1.37 -18.47
C ALA A 111 22.44 -0.14 -18.58
N TYR A 112 22.00 0.21 -19.79
CA TYR A 112 21.01 1.28 -19.98
C TYR A 112 19.69 0.97 -19.30
N ARG A 113 19.19 -0.27 -19.41
CA ARG A 113 17.96 -0.72 -18.74
C ARG A 113 18.08 -0.56 -17.23
N MET A 114 19.15 -1.09 -16.63
CA MET A 114 19.39 -0.97 -15.19
C MET A 114 19.57 0.49 -14.75
N GLY A 115 20.28 1.30 -15.55
CA GLY A 115 20.47 2.72 -15.27
C GLY A 115 19.14 3.48 -15.21
N VAL A 116 18.27 3.27 -16.20
CA VAL A 116 16.93 3.86 -16.24
C VAL A 116 16.07 3.33 -15.10
N GLU A 117 16.14 2.04 -14.78
CA GLU A 117 15.39 1.41 -13.69
C GLU A 117 15.77 2.01 -12.33
N VAL A 118 17.07 2.14 -12.04
CA VAL A 118 17.56 2.79 -10.80
C VAL A 118 17.11 4.25 -10.73
N PHE A 119 17.20 4.99 -11.83
CA PHE A 119 16.77 6.39 -11.87
C PHE A 119 15.26 6.54 -11.64
N ALA A 120 14.46 5.68 -12.28
CA ALA A 120 13.01 5.64 -12.10
C ALA A 120 12.65 5.29 -10.65
N THR A 121 13.36 4.33 -10.05
CA THR A 121 13.12 3.90 -8.66
C THR A 121 13.44 5.03 -7.68
N LEU A 122 14.53 5.77 -7.91
CA LEU A 122 14.91 6.93 -7.12
C LEU A 122 13.85 8.04 -7.22
N ALA A 123 13.39 8.35 -8.43
CA ALA A 123 12.35 9.34 -8.65
C ALA A 123 11.02 8.93 -7.99
N ALA A 124 10.62 7.67 -8.13
CA ALA A 124 9.41 7.13 -7.51
C ALA A 124 9.48 7.19 -5.97
N SER A 125 10.60 6.78 -5.38
CA SER A 125 10.85 6.85 -3.93
C SER A 125 10.78 8.30 -3.42
N ALA A 126 11.40 9.24 -4.14
CA ALA A 126 11.33 10.66 -3.80
C ALA A 126 9.89 11.18 -3.81
N ILE A 127 9.13 10.89 -4.87
CA ILE A 127 7.71 11.30 -4.99
C ILE A 127 6.88 10.71 -3.86
N GLN A 128 7.02 9.41 -3.60
CA GLN A 128 6.25 8.72 -2.56
C GLN A 128 6.59 9.26 -1.17
N GLY A 129 7.88 9.54 -0.89
CA GLY A 129 8.33 10.15 0.35
C GLY A 129 7.73 11.54 0.58
N GLN A 130 7.66 12.39 -0.46
CA GLN A 130 7.05 13.71 -0.36
C GLN A 130 5.54 13.62 -0.07
N ILE A 131 4.82 12.71 -0.75
CA ILE A 131 3.37 12.53 -0.55
C ILE A 131 3.07 12.08 0.89
N VAL A 132 3.81 11.10 1.40
CA VAL A 132 3.63 10.61 2.78
C VAL A 132 4.02 11.67 3.80
N GLY A 133 5.11 12.40 3.57
CA GLY A 133 5.57 13.49 4.45
C GLY A 133 4.54 14.61 4.58
N VAL A 134 3.95 15.06 3.47
CA VAL A 134 2.88 16.08 3.48
C VAL A 134 1.66 15.61 4.24
N HIS A 135 1.27 14.33 4.09
CA HIS A 135 0.15 13.76 4.83
C HIS A 135 0.41 13.70 6.34
N HIS A 136 1.61 13.31 6.75
CA HIS A 136 2.00 13.30 8.16
C HIS A 136 1.98 14.71 8.76
N ALA A 137 2.55 15.71 8.07
CA ALA A 137 2.54 17.09 8.54
C ALA A 137 1.11 17.64 8.73
N LYS A 138 0.22 17.37 7.77
CA LYS A 138 -1.18 17.78 7.84
C LYS A 138 -1.93 17.11 8.99
N ARG A 139 -1.65 15.83 9.24
CA ARG A 139 -2.26 15.07 10.35
C ARG A 139 -1.81 15.60 11.71
N THR A 140 -0.52 15.87 11.88
CA THR A 140 0.04 16.45 13.13
C THR A 140 -0.61 17.80 13.45
N HIS A 141 -0.77 18.67 12.44
CA HIS A 141 -1.42 19.97 12.63
C HIS A 141 -2.91 19.86 13.02
N THR A 142 -3.60 18.84 12.51
CA THR A 142 -5.01 18.59 12.86
C THR A 142 -5.14 18.09 14.30
N CYS A 143 -4.25 17.19 14.74
CA CYS A 143 -4.23 16.70 16.12
C CYS A 143 -3.90 17.81 17.14
N SER A 144 -2.98 18.74 16.82
CA SER A 144 -2.67 19.85 17.73
C SER A 144 -3.84 20.80 17.94
N LEU A 145 -4.66 21.05 16.90
CA LEU A 145 -5.86 21.88 17.05
C LEU A 145 -6.93 21.19 17.91
N GLN A 146 -7.10 19.88 17.75
CA GLN A 146 -8.02 19.09 18.59
C GLN A 146 -7.63 19.19 20.07
N ASN A 147 -6.35 18.97 20.40
CA ASN A 147 -5.86 18.99 21.78
C ASN A 147 -6.11 20.34 22.48
N ASN A 148 -5.86 21.46 21.77
CA ASN A 148 -6.12 22.80 22.30
C ASN A 148 -7.63 23.06 22.52
N THR A 149 -8.47 22.46 21.69
CA THR A 149 -9.94 22.59 21.82
C THR A 149 -10.46 21.78 23.00
N GLU A 150 -9.91 20.58 23.21
CA GLU A 150 -10.23 19.75 24.38
C GLU A 150 -9.73 20.37 25.68
N GLU A 151 -8.53 20.97 25.72
CA GLU A 151 -8.06 21.70 26.91
C GLU A 151 -8.96 22.89 27.25
N LEU A 152 -9.41 23.67 26.25
CA LEU A 152 -10.32 24.79 26.48
C LEU A 152 -11.68 24.30 27.02
N SER A 153 -12.19 23.20 26.48
CA SER A 153 -13.45 22.60 26.94
C SER A 153 -13.33 22.00 28.35
N GLY A 154 -12.23 21.31 28.65
CA GLY A 154 -11.95 20.74 29.97
C GLY A 154 -11.87 21.82 31.04
N ASN A 155 -11.10 22.89 30.77
CA ASN A 155 -10.93 24.01 31.69
C ASN A 155 -12.24 24.79 31.92
N TYR A 156 -13.13 24.88 30.91
CA TYR A 156 -14.48 25.44 31.08
C TYR A 156 -15.41 24.54 31.89
N THR A 157 -15.33 23.22 31.68
CA THR A 157 -16.17 22.25 32.38
C THR A 157 -15.80 22.20 33.85
N ASP A 158 -14.51 22.12 34.19
CA ASP A 158 -14.01 22.16 35.57
C ASP A 158 -14.46 23.44 36.29
N LYS A 159 -14.40 24.59 35.61
CA LYS A 159 -14.87 25.86 36.17
C LYS A 159 -16.37 25.87 36.43
N LEU A 160 -17.18 25.21 35.60
CA LEU A 160 -18.62 25.04 35.81
C LEU A 160 -18.93 24.10 36.97
N THR A 161 -18.18 23.00 37.13
CA THR A 161 -18.33 22.08 38.26
C THR A 161 -18.03 22.77 39.58
N ASP A 162 -16.95 23.56 39.63
CA ASP A 162 -16.53 24.31 40.83
C ASP A 162 -17.58 25.36 41.25
N ILE A 163 -18.15 26.09 40.27
CA ILE A 163 -19.26 27.03 40.52
C ILE A 163 -20.52 26.29 41.02
N SER A 164 -20.80 25.10 40.48
CA SER A 164 -21.97 24.31 40.89
C SER A 164 -21.85 23.75 42.32
N GLU A 165 -20.64 23.34 42.74
CA GLU A 165 -20.40 22.92 44.14
C GLU A 165 -20.53 24.09 45.11
N ILE A 166 -20.00 25.27 44.77
CA ILE A 166 -20.14 26.49 45.57
C ILE A 166 -21.62 26.89 45.71
N ALA A 167 -22.43 26.71 44.66
CA ALA A 167 -23.86 26.99 44.71
C ALA A 167 -24.61 26.02 45.64
N LEU A 168 -24.26 24.72 45.62
CA LEU A 168 -24.88 23.75 46.54
C LEU A 168 -24.47 23.96 48.01
N GLN A 169 -23.26 24.44 48.27
CA GLN A 169 -22.79 24.67 49.64
C GLN A 169 -23.43 25.90 50.31
N ASN A 170 -23.89 26.88 49.52
CA ASN A 170 -24.59 28.06 49.99
C ASN A 170 -26.12 27.88 50.10
N THR A 171 -26.65 26.70 49.78
CA THR A 171 -28.10 26.45 49.84
C THR A 171 -28.52 26.10 51.28
N PRO A 172 -29.46 26.85 51.89
CA PRO A 172 -29.88 26.62 53.28
C PRO A 172 -30.51 25.22 53.47
N PRO A 173 -30.44 24.62 54.68
CA PRO A 173 -30.73 23.21 54.94
C PRO A 173 -32.19 22.73 54.74
N GLY A 174 -33.04 23.51 54.06
CA GLY A 174 -34.46 23.22 53.83
C GLY A 174 -34.80 22.51 52.51
N PHE A 175 -33.86 22.31 51.58
CA PHE A 175 -34.21 21.89 50.20
C PHE A 175 -33.63 20.53 49.73
N ARG A 176 -33.04 19.73 50.62
CA ARG A 176 -32.35 18.44 50.28
C ARG A 176 -33.25 17.26 49.85
N LYS A 177 -34.53 17.44 49.50
CA LYS A 177 -35.49 16.32 49.30
C LYS A 177 -36.24 16.28 47.94
N LYS A 178 -35.71 16.83 46.84
CA LYS A 178 -36.44 16.76 45.55
C LYS A 178 -35.65 16.62 44.26
N LEU A 179 -34.43 16.10 44.31
CA LEU A 179 -33.67 15.63 43.14
C LEU A 179 -33.16 14.22 43.41
#